data_AF-A0A9E2BNR7-F1
#
_entry.id   AF-A0A9E2BNR7-F1
#
_cell.length_a   1.000
_cell.length_b   1.000
_cell.length_c   1.000
_cell.angle_alpha   90.00
_cell.angle_beta   90.00
_cell.angle_gamma   90.00
#
_symmetry.space_group_name_H-M   'P 1'
#
loop_
_entity.id
_entity.type
_entity.pdbx_description
1 polymer ?
#
loop_
_entity_poly.entity_id
_entity_poly.type
_entity_poly.pdbx_seq_one_letter_code
_entity_poly.pdbx_strand_id
1 'polypeptide(L)'
;MQTTSIALYQQLLPGIGNVTVRMRYYGFYTWLADTYAKEVGSIDVERWCIYVRRVEALYALAAIHITGETGVAGAEWTTAKLSDSDAEIIEFHLNTDREGDHRQYLKQKFGVFGAAYGAQLVEIGLLEYLKYSHEIPVPTLGAASKVVPFGCLFRRYFLVESDCSTQCSPPIFHQFRISPS
;
A
#
# COMPACT_ATOMS: atom_id res chain seq x y z
N MET A 1 17.66 -6.06 31.13
CA MET A 1 18.38 -4.99 30.41
C MET A 1 17.77 -4.66 29.03
N GLN A 2 17.19 -5.59 28.27
CA GLN A 2 16.55 -5.27 26.97
C GLN A 2 15.27 -4.41 27.08
N THR A 3 14.50 -4.54 28.14
CA THR A 3 13.19 -3.86 28.29
C THR A 3 13.32 -2.33 28.35
N THR A 4 14.38 -1.82 28.98
CA THR A 4 14.61 -0.36 29.12
C THR A 4 14.98 0.29 27.80
N SER A 5 15.80 -0.37 26.97
CA SER A 5 16.20 0.12 25.65
C SER A 5 15.02 0.13 24.67
N ILE A 6 14.17 -0.91 24.71
CA ILE A 6 12.95 -0.98 23.90
C ILE A 6 11.97 0.13 24.29
N ALA A 7 11.75 0.35 25.60
CA ALA A 7 10.87 1.40 26.09
C ALA A 7 11.37 2.80 25.68
N LEU A 8 12.67 3.06 25.78
CA LEU A 8 13.26 4.33 25.36
C LEU A 8 13.15 4.54 23.84
N TYR A 9 13.33 3.49 23.05
CA TYR A 9 13.13 3.54 21.60
C TYR A 9 11.67 3.86 21.24
N GLN A 10 10.70 3.21 21.90
CA GLN A 10 9.28 3.47 21.71
C GLN A 10 8.85 4.88 22.15
N GLN A 11 9.52 5.46 23.15
CA GLN A 11 9.31 6.85 23.54
C GLN A 11 9.83 7.85 22.50
N LEU A 12 10.95 7.53 21.83
CA LEU A 12 11.53 8.40 20.80
C LEU A 12 10.81 8.27 19.45
N LEU A 13 10.35 7.07 19.11
CA LEU A 13 9.69 6.73 17.85
C LEU A 13 8.39 5.95 18.12
N PRO A 14 7.35 6.61 18.68
CA PRO A 14 6.06 5.97 18.88
C PRO A 14 5.51 5.47 17.54
N GLY A 15 4.81 4.33 17.55
CA GLY A 15 4.31 3.65 16.35
C GLY A 15 5.34 2.91 15.48
N ILE A 16 6.67 3.11 15.64
CA ILE A 16 7.68 2.30 14.95
C ILE A 16 8.10 1.12 15.84
N GLY A 17 7.76 -0.10 15.40
CA GLY A 17 8.09 -1.34 16.11
C GLY A 17 8.90 -2.32 15.26
N ASN A 18 9.28 -3.45 15.86
CA ASN A 18 10.05 -4.52 15.21
C ASN A 18 9.35 -5.12 13.97
N VAL A 19 8.02 -5.01 13.88
CA VAL A 19 7.23 -5.51 12.74
C VAL A 19 7.04 -4.43 11.65
N THR A 20 7.14 -3.14 12.02
CA THR A 20 6.88 -1.98 11.14
C THR A 20 8.14 -1.17 10.83
N VAL A 21 9.28 -1.84 10.71
CA VAL A 21 10.59 -1.19 10.44
C VAL A 21 10.68 -0.55 9.04
N ARG A 22 9.73 -0.81 8.14
CA ARG A 22 9.77 -0.31 6.76
C ARG A 22 9.09 1.05 6.68
N MET A 23 9.87 2.10 6.88
CA MET A 23 9.41 3.50 6.86
C MET A 23 8.57 3.84 5.60
N ARG A 24 8.89 3.24 4.45
CA ARG A 24 8.16 3.43 3.19
C ARG A 24 6.67 3.04 3.26
N TYR A 25 6.30 2.09 4.11
CA TYR A 25 4.89 1.67 4.25
C TYR A 25 4.05 2.74 4.95
N TYR A 26 4.66 3.59 5.78
CA TYR A 26 3.94 4.72 6.39
C TYR A 26 3.51 5.71 5.31
N GLY A 27 4.44 6.07 4.41
CA GLY A 27 4.11 6.91 3.27
C GLY A 27 3.11 6.24 2.32
N PHE A 28 3.34 4.98 1.98
CA PHE A 28 2.46 4.22 1.09
C PHE A 28 1.00 4.19 1.57
N TYR A 29 0.74 3.83 2.84
CA TYR A 29 -0.63 3.74 3.34
C TYR A 29 -1.29 5.11 3.53
N THR A 30 -0.54 6.14 3.93
CA THR A 30 -1.08 7.51 3.98
C THR A 30 -1.46 8.00 2.59
N TRP A 31 -0.63 7.75 1.58
CA TRP A 31 -0.96 8.06 0.19
C TRP A 31 -2.16 7.24 -0.32
N LEU A 32 -2.23 5.95 0.02
CA LEU A 32 -3.32 5.07 -0.38
C LEU A 32 -4.67 5.55 0.20
N ALA A 33 -4.70 5.93 1.48
CA ALA A 33 -5.90 6.48 2.11
C ALA A 33 -6.32 7.82 1.50
N ASP A 34 -5.36 8.71 1.20
CA ASP A 34 -5.61 9.99 0.52
C ASP A 34 -6.19 9.78 -0.89
N THR A 35 -5.59 8.84 -1.64
CA THR A 35 -6.01 8.50 -3.00
C THR A 35 -7.40 7.89 -3.00
N TYR A 36 -7.68 6.96 -2.09
CA TYR A 36 -9.01 6.39 -1.95
C TYR A 36 -10.07 7.44 -1.61
N ALA A 37 -9.76 8.37 -0.70
CA ALA A 37 -10.68 9.46 -0.34
C ALA A 37 -10.98 10.40 -1.52
N LYS A 38 -9.99 10.65 -2.40
CA LYS A 38 -10.12 11.54 -3.57
C LYS A 38 -10.75 10.89 -4.79
N GLU A 39 -10.35 9.65 -5.10
CA GLU A 39 -10.74 8.97 -6.34
C GLU A 39 -12.01 8.12 -6.16
N VAL A 40 -12.16 7.43 -5.03
CA VAL A 40 -13.30 6.53 -4.78
C VAL A 40 -14.36 7.18 -3.90
N GLY A 41 -13.94 7.83 -2.81
CA GLY A 41 -14.81 8.59 -1.91
C GLY A 41 -15.91 7.77 -1.21
N SER A 42 -15.88 6.43 -1.31
CA SER A 42 -16.91 5.55 -0.76
C SER A 42 -16.66 5.27 0.71
N ILE A 43 -17.68 5.47 1.54
CA ILE A 43 -17.63 5.20 2.99
C ILE A 43 -17.89 3.73 3.36
N ASP A 44 -17.98 2.84 2.38
CA ASP A 44 -18.16 1.40 2.58
C ASP A 44 -16.83 0.73 2.95
N VAL A 45 -16.81 0.09 4.12
CA VAL A 45 -15.64 -0.57 4.70
C VAL A 45 -15.18 -1.76 3.85
N GLU A 46 -16.08 -2.48 3.19
CA GLU A 46 -15.68 -3.60 2.33
C GLU A 46 -15.01 -3.11 1.06
N ARG A 47 -15.50 -2.01 0.46
CA ARG A 47 -14.82 -1.37 -0.68
C ARG A 47 -13.44 -0.88 -0.30
N TRP A 48 -13.27 -0.28 0.88
CA TRP A 48 -11.96 0.10 1.40
C TRP A 48 -11.05 -1.13 1.57
N CYS A 49 -11.59 -2.21 2.15
CA CYS A 49 -10.86 -3.46 2.33
C CYS A 49 -10.35 -4.02 0.99
N ILE A 50 -11.21 -4.14 -0.01
CA ILE A 50 -10.84 -4.62 -1.34
C ILE A 50 -9.80 -3.70 -1.99
N TYR A 51 -9.97 -2.39 -1.86
CA TYR A 51 -9.03 -1.41 -2.43
C TYR A 51 -7.63 -1.54 -1.82
N VAL A 52 -7.52 -1.55 -0.48
CA VAL A 52 -6.24 -1.76 0.21
C VAL A 52 -5.57 -3.06 -0.25
N ARG A 53 -6.34 -4.15 -0.31
CA ARG A 53 -5.83 -5.47 -0.68
C ARG A 53 -5.30 -5.53 -2.10
N ARG A 54 -6.03 -4.95 -3.06
CA ARG A 54 -5.63 -4.89 -4.47
C ARG A 54 -4.34 -4.08 -4.65
N VAL A 55 -4.26 -2.91 -4.00
CA VAL A 55 -3.07 -2.04 -4.10
C VAL A 55 -1.86 -2.66 -3.39
N GLU A 56 -2.05 -3.34 -2.24
CA GLU A 56 -0.97 -4.11 -1.59
C GLU A 56 -0.45 -5.24 -2.49
N ALA A 57 -1.34 -6.01 -3.12
CA ALA A 57 -0.95 -7.09 -4.03
C ALA A 57 -0.22 -6.56 -5.27
N LEU A 58 -0.67 -5.43 -5.82
CA LEU A 58 0.00 -4.77 -6.95
C LEU A 58 1.38 -4.25 -6.56
N TYR A 59 1.49 -3.63 -5.39
CA TYR A 59 2.78 -3.20 -4.83
C TYR A 59 3.75 -4.36 -4.72
N ALA A 60 3.30 -5.53 -4.23
CA ALA A 60 4.12 -6.72 -4.09
C ALA A 60 4.60 -7.26 -5.44
N LEU A 61 3.67 -7.40 -6.41
CA LEU A 61 3.96 -7.82 -7.78
C LEU A 61 5.05 -6.97 -8.40
N ALA A 62 4.88 -5.66 -8.32
CA ALA A 62 5.80 -4.77 -8.98
C ALA A 62 7.14 -4.65 -8.24
N ALA A 63 7.16 -4.67 -6.91
CA ALA A 63 8.39 -4.67 -6.13
C ALA A 63 9.25 -5.92 -6.41
N ILE A 64 8.62 -7.10 -6.48
CA ILE A 64 9.33 -8.35 -6.79
C ILE A 64 9.77 -8.39 -8.25
N HIS A 65 8.89 -8.02 -9.18
CA HIS A 65 9.18 -8.08 -10.60
C HIS A 65 10.31 -7.11 -11.01
N ILE A 66 10.31 -5.87 -10.49
CA ILE A 66 11.26 -4.84 -10.89
C ILE A 66 12.56 -4.90 -10.07
N THR A 67 12.45 -5.10 -8.75
CA THR A 67 13.59 -4.95 -7.82
C THR A 67 14.01 -6.27 -7.16
N GLY A 68 13.26 -7.35 -7.33
CA GLY A 68 13.52 -8.63 -6.67
C GLY A 68 13.29 -8.59 -5.15
N GLU A 69 12.50 -7.63 -4.65
CA GLU A 69 12.36 -7.42 -3.22
C GLU A 69 11.51 -8.52 -2.55
N THR A 70 12.12 -9.33 -1.68
CA THR A 70 11.42 -10.45 -1.00
C THR A 70 10.71 -10.06 0.29
N GLY A 71 10.99 -8.85 0.82
CA GLY A 71 10.48 -8.37 2.10
C GLY A 71 9.10 -7.69 2.04
N VAL A 72 8.30 -7.96 1.01
CA VAL A 72 6.99 -7.32 0.79
C VAL A 72 5.83 -8.19 1.24
N ALA A 73 4.74 -7.54 1.64
CA ALA A 73 3.48 -8.23 1.93
C ALA A 73 3.03 -9.06 0.73
N GLY A 74 2.72 -10.36 0.90
CA GLY A 74 2.30 -11.20 -0.22
C GLY A 74 3.43 -11.67 -1.14
N ALA A 75 4.68 -11.61 -0.70
CA ALA A 75 5.85 -12.04 -1.49
C ALA A 75 5.79 -13.51 -1.95
N GLU A 76 5.28 -14.42 -1.11
CA GLU A 76 5.14 -15.84 -1.46
C GLU A 76 4.13 -16.02 -2.60
N TRP A 77 2.94 -15.43 -2.47
CA TRP A 77 1.91 -15.46 -3.51
C TRP A 77 2.42 -14.85 -4.81
N THR A 78 3.09 -13.70 -4.71
CA THR A 78 3.66 -12.98 -5.84
C THR A 78 4.72 -13.80 -6.57
N THR A 79 5.69 -14.37 -5.85
CA THR A 79 6.74 -15.20 -6.43
C THR A 79 6.14 -16.41 -7.14
N ALA A 80 5.13 -17.05 -6.54
CA ALA A 80 4.43 -18.16 -7.18
C ALA A 80 3.72 -17.71 -8.46
N LYS A 81 3.06 -16.55 -8.45
CA LYS A 81 2.35 -16.00 -9.61
C LYS A 81 3.28 -15.54 -10.73
N LEU A 82 4.46 -14.99 -10.43
CA LEU A 82 5.45 -14.58 -11.43
C LEU A 82 6.24 -15.77 -12.00
N SER A 83 6.26 -16.91 -11.29
CA SER A 83 6.90 -18.14 -11.77
C SER A 83 5.95 -18.98 -12.65
N ASP A 84 4.67 -18.61 -12.71
CA ASP A 84 3.65 -19.22 -13.55
C ASP A 84 3.82 -18.68 -14.99
N SER A 85 4.58 -19.42 -15.81
CA SER A 85 5.01 -18.99 -17.16
C SER A 85 3.88 -18.83 -18.18
N ASP A 86 2.67 -19.32 -17.86
CA ASP A 86 1.52 -19.28 -18.76
C ASP A 86 0.60 -18.08 -18.51
N ALA A 87 0.86 -17.28 -17.47
CA ALA A 87 0.01 -16.15 -17.10
C ALA A 87 0.49 -14.83 -17.75
N GLU A 88 0.10 -14.60 -19.01
CA GLU A 88 0.26 -13.27 -19.65
C GLU A 88 -0.63 -12.20 -18.99
N ILE A 89 -1.74 -12.64 -18.37
CA ILE A 89 -2.71 -11.79 -17.67
C ILE A 89 -2.87 -12.28 -16.23
N ILE A 90 -2.77 -11.36 -15.27
CA ILE A 90 -2.99 -11.65 -13.84
C ILE A 90 -4.37 -11.12 -13.43
N GLU A 91 -5.29 -12.02 -13.13
CA GLU A 91 -6.60 -11.70 -12.58
C GLU A 91 -6.50 -11.41 -11.06
N PHE A 92 -6.37 -10.12 -10.72
CA PHE A 92 -6.16 -9.69 -9.32
C PHE A 92 -7.30 -10.09 -8.38
N HIS A 93 -8.55 -9.87 -8.82
CA HIS A 93 -9.72 -9.98 -7.97
C HIS A 93 -9.85 -11.36 -7.31
N LEU A 94 -9.47 -12.44 -8.01
CA LEU A 94 -9.53 -13.81 -7.49
C LEU A 94 -8.72 -13.98 -6.20
N ASN A 95 -7.54 -13.35 -6.11
CA ASN A 95 -6.64 -13.52 -4.96
C ASN A 95 -6.68 -12.35 -3.96
N THR A 96 -7.40 -11.26 -4.28
CA THR A 96 -7.46 -10.05 -3.45
C THR A 96 -8.82 -9.76 -2.84
N ASP A 97 -9.92 -10.18 -3.46
CA ASP A 97 -11.25 -9.69 -3.05
C ASP A 97 -11.88 -10.53 -1.93
N ARG A 98 -11.22 -11.62 -1.52
CA ARG A 98 -11.72 -12.58 -0.51
C ARG A 98 -13.00 -13.29 -0.92
N GLU A 99 -13.28 -13.34 -2.22
CA GLU A 99 -14.39 -14.07 -2.81
C GLU A 99 -13.92 -15.40 -3.41
N GLY A 100 -14.79 -16.42 -3.35
CA GLY A 100 -14.54 -17.75 -3.92
C GLY A 100 -13.57 -18.63 -3.11
N ASP A 101 -13.15 -19.73 -3.72
CA ASP A 101 -12.26 -20.75 -3.12
C ASP A 101 -10.78 -20.54 -3.50
N HIS A 102 -10.45 -19.38 -4.04
CA HIS A 102 -9.09 -19.07 -4.46
C HIS A 102 -8.20 -18.73 -3.26
N ARG A 103 -6.96 -19.24 -3.30
CA ARG A 103 -5.94 -18.91 -2.30
C ARG A 103 -5.67 -17.41 -2.33
N GLN A 104 -6.06 -16.72 -1.27
CA GLN A 104 -5.85 -15.27 -1.14
C GLN A 104 -4.36 -14.93 -0.94
N TYR A 105 -3.92 -13.76 -1.40
CA TYR A 105 -2.53 -13.30 -1.24
C TYR A 105 -2.14 -13.17 0.25
N LEU A 106 -3.12 -12.85 1.10
CA LEU A 106 -2.96 -12.72 2.54
C LEU A 106 -4.28 -13.04 3.28
N LYS A 107 -4.19 -13.67 4.45
CA LYS A 107 -5.36 -14.16 5.22
C LYS A 107 -6.13 -13.05 5.96
N GLN A 108 -5.43 -12.03 6.43
CA GLN A 108 -5.99 -10.96 7.26
C GLN A 108 -6.93 -10.08 6.42
N LYS A 109 -8.10 -9.70 6.98
CA LYS A 109 -9.12 -8.91 6.28
C LYS A 109 -8.53 -7.67 5.61
N PHE A 110 -7.97 -6.75 6.38
CA PHE A 110 -7.37 -5.50 5.89
C PHE A 110 -5.90 -5.64 5.49
N GLY A 111 -5.46 -6.82 5.05
CA GLY A 111 -4.09 -7.00 4.59
C GLY A 111 -3.03 -6.74 5.66
N VAL A 112 -1.86 -6.26 5.23
CA VAL A 112 -0.79 -5.85 6.16
C VAL A 112 -1.12 -4.52 6.83
N PHE A 113 -1.90 -3.66 6.16
CA PHE A 113 -2.43 -2.44 6.75
C PHE A 113 -3.09 -2.72 8.10
N GLY A 114 -4.15 -3.53 8.16
CA GLY A 114 -4.85 -3.78 9.43
C GLY A 114 -4.10 -4.70 10.38
N ALA A 115 -3.20 -5.55 9.88
CA ALA A 115 -2.43 -6.46 10.73
C ALA A 115 -1.31 -5.74 11.50
N ALA A 116 -0.68 -4.75 10.90
CA ALA A 116 0.59 -4.21 11.40
C ALA A 116 0.78 -2.70 11.28
N TYR A 117 0.08 -1.96 10.41
CA TYR A 117 0.38 -0.53 10.19
C TYR A 117 -0.75 0.43 10.57
N GLY A 118 -2.00 0.00 10.54
CA GLY A 118 -3.16 0.89 10.71
C GLY A 118 -3.17 1.60 12.05
N ALA A 119 -2.91 0.88 13.14
CA ALA A 119 -2.85 1.48 14.49
C ALA A 119 -1.63 2.41 14.63
N GLN A 120 -0.50 2.04 14.05
CA GLN A 120 0.77 2.75 14.12
C GLN A 120 0.72 4.08 13.35
N LEU A 121 0.06 4.07 12.18
CA LEU A 121 -0.20 5.26 11.40
C LEU A 121 -1.07 6.27 12.15
N VAL A 122 -2.03 5.79 12.93
CA VAL A 122 -2.86 6.63 13.81
C VAL A 122 -2.06 7.14 14.99
N GLU A 123 -1.24 6.29 15.61
CA GLU A 123 -0.39 6.65 16.74
C GLU A 123 0.63 7.75 16.38
N ILE A 124 1.22 7.68 15.18
CA ILE A 124 2.15 8.69 14.65
C ILE A 124 1.40 9.95 14.15
N GLY A 125 0.08 9.88 14.01
CA GLY A 125 -0.75 11.00 13.54
C GLY A 125 -0.70 11.22 12.02
N LEU A 126 -0.38 10.17 11.24
CA LEU A 126 -0.46 10.21 9.78
C LEU A 126 -1.86 9.88 9.25
N LEU A 127 -2.59 9.05 9.99
CA LEU A 127 -4.00 8.74 9.73
C LEU A 127 -4.84 9.08 10.96
N GLU A 128 -6.13 9.31 10.74
CA GLU A 128 -7.11 9.48 11.81
C GLU A 128 -8.44 8.80 11.46
N TYR A 129 -9.15 8.34 12.49
CA TYR A 129 -10.53 7.88 12.35
C TYR A 129 -11.48 9.00 12.76
N LEU A 130 -12.39 9.36 11.86
CA LEU A 130 -13.42 10.34 12.14
C LEU A 130 -14.53 9.69 12.99
N LYS A 131 -14.44 9.86 14.32
CA LYS A 131 -15.28 9.18 15.35
C LYS A 131 -16.80 9.18 15.11
N TYR A 132 -17.32 10.06 14.25
CA TYR A 132 -18.76 10.21 13.99
C TYR A 132 -19.13 10.18 12.50
N SER A 133 -18.19 9.88 11.60
CA SER A 133 -18.43 9.92 10.15
C SER A 133 -18.45 8.52 9.55
N HIS A 134 -17.35 7.78 9.65
CA HIS A 134 -17.22 6.44 9.09
C HIS A 134 -16.00 5.70 9.68
N GLU A 135 -15.97 4.39 9.50
CA GLU A 135 -14.92 3.51 10.03
C GLU A 135 -13.66 3.43 9.14
N ILE A 136 -13.61 4.21 8.06
CA ILE A 136 -12.44 4.28 7.17
C ILE A 136 -11.47 5.36 7.69
N PRO A 137 -10.17 5.05 7.83
CA PRO A 137 -9.17 6.04 8.23
C PRO A 137 -8.87 7.00 7.08
N VAL A 138 -8.71 8.28 7.41
CA VAL A 138 -8.34 9.33 6.46
C VAL A 138 -6.98 9.92 6.83
N PRO A 139 -6.24 10.50 5.88
CA PRO A 139 -5.02 11.24 6.21
C PRO A 139 -5.32 12.40 7.15
N THR A 140 -4.53 12.52 8.21
CA THR A 140 -4.58 13.69 9.08
C THR A 140 -4.30 14.96 8.27
N LEU A 141 -4.90 16.09 8.67
CA LEU A 141 -4.70 17.37 7.98
C LEU A 141 -3.21 17.68 7.76
N GLY A 142 -2.82 17.87 6.50
CA GLY A 142 -1.43 18.16 6.10
C GLY A 142 -0.48 16.95 6.09
N ALA A 143 -0.91 15.76 6.49
CA ALA A 143 -0.13 14.53 6.35
C ALA A 143 -0.03 14.11 4.87
N ALA A 144 -1.17 14.11 4.15
CA ALA A 144 -1.22 13.79 2.73
C ALA A 144 -0.23 14.62 1.90
N SER A 145 -0.18 15.95 2.09
CA SER A 145 0.73 16.86 1.38
C SER A 145 2.22 16.56 1.60
N LYS A 146 2.58 16.00 2.75
CA LYS A 146 3.98 15.62 3.08
C LYS A 146 4.40 14.31 2.42
N VAL A 147 3.43 13.52 1.97
CA VAL A 147 3.62 12.18 1.42
C VAL A 147 3.40 12.14 -0.11
N VAL A 148 2.92 13.25 -0.71
CA VAL A 148 2.80 13.45 -2.17
C VAL A 148 4.05 13.03 -2.97
N PRO A 149 5.31 13.26 -2.53
CA PRO A 149 6.47 12.78 -3.27
C PRO A 149 6.46 11.27 -3.47
N PHE A 150 5.93 10.50 -2.51
CA PHE A 150 5.78 9.06 -2.60
C PHE A 150 4.70 8.67 -3.60
N GLY A 151 3.57 9.37 -3.62
CA GLY A 151 2.50 9.17 -4.59
C GLY A 151 2.96 9.42 -6.03
N CYS A 152 3.69 10.51 -6.27
CA CYS A 152 4.25 10.82 -7.58
C CYS A 152 5.30 9.78 -8.02
N LEU A 153 6.15 9.29 -7.10
CA LEU A 153 7.09 8.21 -7.39
C LEU A 153 6.35 6.89 -7.64
N PHE A 154 5.37 6.52 -6.84
CA PHE A 154 4.63 5.28 -7.04
C PHE A 154 3.85 5.30 -8.35
N ARG A 155 3.15 6.40 -8.67
CA ARG A 155 2.47 6.57 -9.96
C ARG A 155 3.49 6.51 -11.10
N ARG A 156 4.57 7.28 -11.04
CA ARG A 156 5.58 7.34 -12.12
C ARG A 156 6.36 6.04 -12.34
N TYR A 157 6.65 5.28 -11.28
CA TYR A 157 7.48 4.07 -11.36
C TYR A 157 6.67 2.77 -11.44
N PHE A 158 5.39 2.78 -11.04
CA PHE A 158 4.59 1.55 -10.92
C PHE A 158 3.23 1.58 -11.64
N LEU A 159 2.60 2.74 -11.84
CA LEU A 159 1.33 2.86 -12.57
C LEU A 159 1.55 3.69 -13.83
N VAL A 160 1.71 3.01 -14.97
CA VAL A 160 1.84 3.63 -16.29
C VAL A 160 0.60 4.48 -16.60
N GLU A 161 0.56 5.72 -16.13
CA GLU A 161 -0.38 6.75 -16.55
C GLU A 161 0.40 8.00 -16.96
N SER A 162 0.04 8.50 -18.13
CA SER A 162 0.84 9.44 -18.93
C SER A 162 0.59 10.91 -18.59
N ASP A 163 0.00 11.25 -17.45
CA ASP A 163 -0.32 12.63 -17.08
C ASP A 163 0.11 12.96 -15.65
N CYS A 164 1.42 13.18 -15.49
CA CYS A 164 1.97 13.95 -14.38
C CYS A 164 2.65 15.21 -14.96
N SER A 165 1.89 16.05 -15.64
CA SER A 165 2.23 17.46 -15.82
C SER A 165 1.84 18.16 -14.52
N THR A 166 2.74 18.58 -13.65
CA THR A 166 3.85 19.51 -13.90
C THR A 166 4.97 19.32 -12.87
N GLN A 167 6.20 19.39 -13.37
CA GLN A 167 7.49 19.41 -12.66
C GLN A 167 8.03 18.07 -12.15
N CYS A 168 8.60 17.29 -13.08
CA CYS A 168 9.92 16.65 -12.91
C CYS A 168 10.38 16.05 -14.26
N SER A 169 11.22 16.79 -14.99
CA SER A 169 11.93 16.30 -16.19
C SER A 169 12.95 15.20 -15.86
N PRO A 170 13.40 14.39 -16.85
CA PRO A 170 13.50 12.93 -16.72
C PRO A 170 14.93 12.41 -16.45
N PRO A 171 15.08 11.07 -16.29
CA PRO A 171 15.82 10.39 -17.34
C PRO A 171 15.02 9.26 -18.03
N ILE A 172 15.46 9.04 -19.26
CA ILE A 172 15.03 8.15 -20.33
C ILE A 172 14.86 6.71 -19.84
N PHE A 173 13.75 6.03 -20.16
CA PHE A 173 13.69 4.60 -20.55
C PHE A 173 12.33 4.24 -21.16
N HIS A 174 12.36 3.30 -22.10
CA HIS A 174 11.32 2.97 -23.08
C HIS A 174 10.12 2.17 -22.54
N GLN A 175 8.94 2.58 -23.01
CA GLN A 175 7.74 1.81 -23.40
C GLN A 175 7.22 0.65 -22.51
N PHE A 176 6.06 0.86 -21.91
CA PHE A 176 4.94 -0.11 -21.91
C PHE A 176 3.63 0.67 -22.11
N ARG A 177 2.72 0.16 -22.95
CA ARG A 177 1.42 0.78 -23.29
C ARG A 177 0.32 -0.18 -22.84
N ILE A 178 -0.52 0.23 -21.90
CA ILE A 178 -1.72 -0.53 -21.51
C ILE A 178 -2.89 0.03 -22.33
N SER A 179 -3.57 -0.85 -23.07
CA SER A 179 -4.78 -0.51 -23.83
C SER A 179 -6.01 -0.71 -22.95
N PRO A 180 -6.94 0.25 -22.88
CA PRO A 180 -8.23 0.06 -22.24
C PRO A 180 -9.17 -0.67 -23.22
N SER A 181 -9.95 -1.62 -22.70
CA SER A 181 -11.15 -2.17 -23.34
C SER A 181 -12.32 -2.03 -22.39
#